data_AF-A0A7S2B676-F1
#
_entry.id   AF-A0A7S2B676-F1
#
_cell.length_a   1.000
_cell.length_b   1.000
_cell.length_c   1.000
_cell.angle_alpha   90.00
_cell.angle_beta   90.00
_cell.angle_gamma   90.00
#
_symmetry.space_group_name_H-M   'P 1'
#
loop_
_entity.id
_entity.type
_entity.pdbx_description
1 polymer ?
#
loop_
_entity_poly.entity_id
_entity_poly.type
_entity_poly.pdbx_seq_one_letter_code
_entity_poly.pdbx_strand_id
1 'polypeptide(L)'
;ELYHPSNAKIYFYGDDPAPQRLALLDEYLSEFDAINPDSEVKTQSKKASLPAESARITQKFPAAEGEDAANKHMIQMNWLLNEAPMSSKDKLALAVVDHLLLGTSAATLQKALTDSSLGSAVIGGGLSDELKQATFSVGLKGVPPEKVADVEALVVKVLEKVVKDGFDDSAVEASMNSIEFQLREFNTGSFPRGLSFMLGAMSGWIYDRDPLE
;
A
#
# COMPACT_ATOMS: atom_id res chain seq x y z
N GLU A 1 -18.85 -5.75 -21.78
CA GLU A 1 -18.97 -6.84 -20.77
C GLU A 1 -18.75 -6.33 -19.35
N LEU A 2 -17.60 -5.74 -19.00
CA LEU A 2 -17.28 -5.35 -17.61
C LEU A 2 -18.09 -4.16 -17.03
N TYR A 3 -18.77 -3.37 -17.86
CA TYR A 3 -19.62 -2.25 -17.43
C TYR A 3 -21.08 -2.66 -17.16
N HIS A 4 -21.39 -3.95 -17.17
CA HIS A 4 -22.73 -4.45 -16.86
C HIS A 4 -23.03 -4.30 -15.35
N PRO A 5 -24.27 -3.99 -14.94
CA PRO A 5 -24.59 -3.81 -13.52
C PRO A 5 -24.32 -5.02 -12.62
N SER A 6 -24.38 -6.25 -13.15
CA SER A 6 -23.95 -7.46 -12.44
C SER A 6 -22.48 -7.45 -11.98
N ASN A 7 -21.65 -6.57 -12.55
CA ASN A 7 -20.26 -6.34 -12.14
C ASN A 7 -20.06 -5.03 -11.35
N ALA A 8 -21.12 -4.23 -11.18
CA ALA A 8 -21.00 -2.91 -10.57
C ALA A 8 -21.05 -3.00 -9.04
N LYS A 9 -20.25 -2.17 -8.36
CA LYS A 9 -20.40 -1.86 -6.94
C LYS A 9 -20.84 -0.40 -6.83
N ILE A 10 -22.06 -0.16 -6.36
CA ILE A 10 -22.65 1.20 -6.30
C ILE A 10 -22.70 1.65 -4.85
N TYR A 11 -22.10 2.81 -4.56
CA TYR A 11 -21.95 3.33 -3.22
C TYR A 11 -22.68 4.67 -3.06
N PHE A 12 -23.39 4.82 -1.94
CA PHE A 12 -24.02 6.06 -1.52
C PHE A 12 -23.59 6.40 -0.09
N TYR A 13 -23.36 7.69 0.17
CA TYR A 13 -23.06 8.21 1.50
C TYR A 13 -23.67 9.59 1.65
N GLY A 14 -24.37 9.80 2.77
CA GLY A 14 -25.08 11.05 3.05
C GLY A 14 -26.29 10.80 3.95
N ASP A 15 -26.97 11.88 4.30
CA ASP A 15 -28.19 11.89 5.11
C ASP A 15 -29.48 11.82 4.27
N ASP A 16 -29.38 11.75 2.95
CA ASP A 16 -30.54 11.59 2.06
C ASP A 16 -31.21 10.20 2.21
N PRO A 17 -32.54 10.10 2.01
CA PRO A 17 -33.29 8.88 2.29
C PRO A 17 -32.92 7.72 1.36
N ALA A 18 -32.62 6.55 1.95
CA ALA A 18 -32.30 5.34 1.21
C ALA A 18 -33.33 4.95 0.12
N PRO A 19 -34.66 5.08 0.31
CA PRO A 19 -35.63 4.78 -0.75
C PRO A 19 -35.47 5.61 -2.02
N GLN A 20 -35.01 6.87 -1.90
CA GLN A 20 -34.79 7.73 -3.07
C GLN A 20 -33.59 7.24 -3.89
N ARG A 21 -32.52 6.81 -3.21
CA ARG A 21 -31.35 6.20 -3.86
C ARG A 21 -31.73 4.94 -4.62
N LEU A 22 -32.52 4.06 -4.01
CA LEU A 22 -32.95 2.81 -4.64
C LEU A 22 -33.89 3.05 -5.83
N ALA A 23 -34.77 4.05 -5.75
CA ALA A 23 -35.60 4.44 -6.89
C ALA A 23 -34.76 4.92 -8.08
N LEU A 24 -33.73 5.74 -7.83
CA LEU A 24 -32.78 6.17 -8.87
C LEU A 24 -32.02 4.99 -9.49
N LEU A 25 -31.65 3.99 -8.69
CA LEU A 25 -31.00 2.79 -9.22
C LEU A 25 -31.96 1.96 -10.08
N ASP A 26 -33.20 1.78 -9.63
CA ASP A 26 -34.20 0.98 -10.32
C ASP A 26 -34.47 1.47 -11.76
N GLU A 27 -34.48 2.80 -11.98
CA GLU A 27 -34.62 3.39 -13.31
C GLU A 27 -33.59 2.89 -14.33
N TYR A 28 -32.39 2.47 -13.89
CA TYR A 28 -31.34 1.95 -14.76
C TYR A 28 -31.18 0.44 -14.65
N LEU A 29 -31.19 -0.09 -13.43
CA LEU A 29 -30.91 -1.51 -13.18
C LEU A 29 -32.01 -2.43 -13.71
N SER A 30 -33.26 -1.94 -13.79
CA SER A 30 -34.39 -2.70 -14.32
C SER A 30 -34.32 -2.97 -15.82
N GLU A 31 -33.44 -2.28 -16.57
CA GLU A 31 -33.25 -2.48 -18.00
C GLU A 31 -32.33 -3.66 -18.35
N PHE A 32 -31.74 -4.34 -17.34
CA PHE A 32 -30.72 -5.36 -17.54
C PHE A 32 -31.14 -6.73 -16.99
N ASP A 33 -30.89 -7.77 -17.77
CA ASP A 33 -30.92 -9.16 -17.28
C ASP A 33 -29.62 -9.51 -16.56
N ALA A 34 -29.67 -10.41 -15.59
CA ALA A 34 -28.47 -10.84 -14.87
C ALA A 34 -27.48 -11.59 -15.79
N ILE A 35 -26.19 -11.24 -15.67
CA ILE A 35 -25.09 -11.98 -16.31
C ILE A 35 -24.03 -12.37 -15.27
N ASN A 36 -23.13 -13.28 -15.65
CA ASN A 36 -21.94 -13.61 -14.86
C ASN A 36 -20.67 -13.23 -15.65
N PRO A 37 -20.13 -12.01 -15.47
CA PRO A 37 -18.94 -11.58 -16.16
C PRO A 37 -17.70 -12.25 -15.57
N ASP A 38 -16.74 -12.64 -16.41
CA ASP A 38 -15.43 -13.13 -15.96
C ASP A 38 -14.54 -11.95 -15.54
N SER A 39 -14.84 -11.38 -14.38
CA SER A 39 -14.14 -10.22 -13.80
C SER A 39 -13.23 -10.58 -12.62
N GLU A 40 -13.05 -11.87 -12.33
CA GLU A 40 -12.26 -12.32 -11.18
C GLU A 40 -10.79 -11.91 -11.31
N VAL A 41 -10.30 -11.16 -10.33
CA VAL A 41 -8.87 -10.89 -10.19
C VAL A 41 -8.22 -12.05 -9.44
N LYS A 42 -7.43 -12.87 -10.15
CA LYS A 42 -6.76 -14.04 -9.55
C LYS A 42 -5.65 -13.65 -8.58
N THR A 43 -5.49 -14.45 -7.53
CA THR A 43 -4.40 -14.29 -6.56
C THR A 43 -3.06 -14.67 -7.20
N GLN A 44 -2.05 -13.82 -7.02
CA GLN A 44 -0.67 -14.08 -7.43
C GLN A 44 -0.01 -15.04 -6.44
N SER A 45 0.53 -16.15 -6.96
CA SER A 45 1.28 -17.09 -6.12
C SER A 45 2.69 -16.55 -5.87
N LYS A 46 3.09 -16.49 -4.61
CA LYS A 46 4.47 -16.16 -4.22
C LYS A 46 5.48 -17.17 -4.75
N LYS A 47 5.11 -18.46 -4.85
CA LYS A 47 6.01 -19.52 -5.32
C LYS A 47 6.06 -19.63 -6.84
N ALA A 48 4.94 -19.42 -7.52
CA ALA A 48 4.86 -19.61 -8.97
C ALA A 48 5.10 -18.31 -9.76
N SER A 49 4.79 -17.15 -9.19
CA SER A 49 4.90 -15.85 -9.88
C SER A 49 6.17 -15.06 -9.54
N LEU A 50 6.89 -15.42 -8.47
CA LEU A 50 8.16 -14.78 -8.12
C LEU A 50 9.31 -15.75 -8.43
N PRO A 51 10.41 -15.29 -9.06
CA PRO A 51 11.58 -16.14 -9.27
C PRO A 51 12.15 -16.61 -7.93
N ALA A 52 12.82 -17.77 -7.96
CA ALA A 52 13.36 -18.44 -6.76
C ALA A 52 14.44 -17.61 -6.03
N GLU A 53 15.06 -16.67 -6.72
CA GLU A 53 15.95 -15.65 -6.18
C GLU A 53 15.30 -14.27 -6.36
N SER A 54 15.67 -13.29 -5.53
CA SER A 54 15.18 -11.90 -5.65
C SER A 54 15.33 -11.42 -7.10
N ALA A 55 14.22 -11.20 -7.79
CA ALA A 55 14.21 -10.75 -9.18
C ALA A 55 14.84 -9.35 -9.26
N ARG A 56 16.14 -9.28 -9.60
CA ARG A 56 16.79 -7.98 -9.81
C ARG A 56 16.46 -7.50 -11.21
N ILE A 57 15.53 -6.55 -11.31
CA ILE A 57 15.17 -5.91 -12.57
C ILE A 57 15.85 -4.55 -12.64
N THR A 58 16.60 -4.30 -13.73
CA THR A 58 17.21 -3.00 -14.00
C THR A 58 16.55 -2.39 -15.22
N GLN A 59 15.99 -1.19 -15.08
CA GLN A 59 15.41 -0.43 -16.18
C GLN A 59 16.06 0.95 -16.30
N LYS A 60 16.05 1.49 -17.51
CA LYS A 60 16.49 2.86 -17.78
C LYS A 60 15.28 3.78 -17.80
N PHE A 61 15.46 5.01 -17.36
CA PHE A 61 14.46 6.06 -17.44
C PHE A 61 15.06 7.30 -18.11
N PRO A 62 14.24 8.18 -18.72
CA PRO A 62 14.73 9.41 -19.34
C PRO A 62 15.41 10.32 -18.31
N ALA A 63 16.57 10.86 -18.66
CA ALA A 63 17.25 11.92 -17.92
C ALA A 63 17.45 13.12 -18.84
N ALA A 64 17.43 14.34 -18.28
CA ALA A 64 17.62 15.55 -19.07
C ALA A 64 19.03 15.59 -19.70
N GLU A 65 19.13 16.10 -20.93
CA GLU A 65 20.41 16.28 -21.61
C GLU A 65 21.31 17.26 -20.85
N GLY A 66 22.58 16.89 -20.69
CA GLY A 66 23.59 17.72 -20.03
C GLY A 66 23.62 17.65 -18.50
N GLU A 67 22.71 16.89 -17.87
CA GLU A 67 22.83 16.59 -16.45
C GLU A 67 23.76 15.39 -16.23
N ASP A 68 24.65 15.50 -15.24
CA ASP A 68 25.54 14.40 -14.84
C ASP A 68 24.69 13.17 -14.43
N ALA A 69 25.08 12.00 -14.94
CA ALA A 69 24.46 10.72 -14.57
C ALA A 69 24.92 10.24 -13.18
N ALA A 70 25.96 10.87 -12.63
CA ALA A 70 26.40 10.65 -11.27
C ALA A 70 25.23 10.86 -10.28
N ASN A 71 24.97 9.85 -9.45
CA ASN A 71 24.01 9.90 -8.34
C ASN A 71 22.53 10.00 -8.75
N LYS A 72 22.12 9.35 -9.85
CA LYS A 72 20.71 9.31 -10.28
C LYS A 72 20.05 7.95 -10.22
N HIS A 73 20.74 6.93 -9.73
CA HIS A 73 20.13 5.62 -9.62
C HIS A 73 19.02 5.65 -8.58
N MET A 74 17.98 4.88 -8.85
CA MET A 74 16.92 4.57 -7.91
C MET A 74 16.98 3.07 -7.66
N ILE A 75 16.85 2.68 -6.41
CA ILE A 75 16.74 1.29 -6.02
C ILE A 75 15.59 1.17 -5.04
N GLN A 76 14.75 0.17 -5.27
CA GLN A 76 13.60 -0.14 -4.45
C GLN A 76 13.53 -1.65 -4.28
N MET A 77 13.39 -2.07 -3.04
CA MET A 77 13.09 -3.44 -2.67
C MET A 77 11.59 -3.55 -2.44
N ASN A 78 10.98 -4.64 -2.94
CA ASN A 78 9.54 -4.83 -2.96
C ASN A 78 9.20 -6.24 -2.48
N TRP A 79 8.18 -6.34 -1.64
CA TRP A 79 7.69 -7.62 -1.10
C TRP A 79 6.19 -7.75 -1.32
N LEU A 80 5.76 -8.93 -1.75
CA LEU A 80 4.36 -9.37 -1.71
C LEU A 80 4.08 -10.02 -0.36
N LEU A 81 3.17 -9.45 0.45
CA LEU A 81 3.06 -9.77 1.86
C LEU A 81 2.14 -10.94 2.16
N ASN A 82 1.10 -11.17 1.37
CA ASN A 82 0.10 -12.20 1.64
C ASN A 82 -0.33 -12.96 0.36
N GLU A 83 -0.69 -14.24 0.51
CA GLU A 83 -1.43 -15.02 -0.50
C GLU A 83 -2.90 -15.18 -0.08
N ALA A 84 -3.12 -15.51 1.19
CA ALA A 84 -4.45 -15.52 1.80
C ALA A 84 -4.89 -14.09 2.18
N PRO A 85 -6.21 -13.80 2.22
CA PRO A 85 -6.73 -12.58 2.82
C PRO A 85 -6.22 -12.41 4.25
N MET A 86 -5.85 -11.18 4.61
CA MET A 86 -5.39 -10.83 5.96
C MET A 86 -6.59 -10.54 6.86
N SER A 87 -6.53 -10.96 8.12
CA SER A 87 -7.52 -10.54 9.11
C SER A 87 -7.38 -9.05 9.43
N SER A 88 -8.42 -8.41 9.97
CA SER A 88 -8.32 -6.99 10.39
C SER A 88 -7.23 -6.78 11.45
N LYS A 89 -6.93 -7.79 12.27
CA LYS A 89 -5.80 -7.78 13.21
C LYS A 89 -4.45 -7.77 12.48
N ASP A 90 -4.29 -8.58 11.43
CA ASP A 90 -3.05 -8.63 10.65
C ASP A 90 -2.82 -7.31 9.89
N LYS A 91 -3.90 -6.74 9.30
CA LYS A 91 -3.86 -5.42 8.66
C LYS A 91 -3.40 -4.34 9.64
N LEU A 92 -4.01 -4.28 10.82
CA LEU A 92 -3.62 -3.32 11.87
C LEU A 92 -2.18 -3.54 12.32
N ALA A 93 -1.76 -4.79 12.53
CA ALA A 93 -0.38 -5.09 12.91
C ALA A 93 0.62 -4.62 11.84
N LEU A 94 0.31 -4.81 10.56
CA LEU A 94 1.15 -4.30 9.47
C LEU A 94 1.18 -2.78 9.41
N ALA A 95 0.06 -2.09 9.63
CA ALA A 95 0.03 -0.63 9.69
C ALA A 95 0.91 -0.09 10.82
N VAL A 96 0.90 -0.75 11.99
CA VAL A 96 1.78 -0.40 13.11
C VAL A 96 3.25 -0.64 12.76
N VAL A 97 3.56 -1.79 12.15
CA VAL A 97 4.93 -2.11 11.71
C VAL A 97 5.41 -1.11 10.65
N ASP A 98 4.58 -0.74 9.69
CA ASP A 98 4.89 0.25 8.68
C ASP A 98 5.20 1.62 9.31
N HIS A 99 4.36 2.07 10.25
CA HIS A 99 4.60 3.32 10.97
C HIS A 99 5.92 3.31 11.77
N LEU A 100 6.25 2.17 12.41
CA LEU A 100 7.50 1.99 13.14
C LEU A 100 8.75 1.96 12.23
N LEU A 101 8.59 1.48 11.00
CA LEU A 101 9.67 1.42 10.01
C LEU A 101 9.85 2.75 9.29
N LEU A 102 8.76 3.39 8.85
CA LEU A 102 8.77 4.50 7.89
C LEU A 102 7.90 5.71 8.26
N GLY A 103 7.00 5.60 9.24
CA GLY A 103 5.95 6.60 9.51
C GLY A 103 6.43 7.97 9.95
N THR A 104 7.66 8.09 10.46
CA THR A 104 8.25 9.37 10.88
C THR A 104 9.72 9.47 10.48
N SER A 105 10.30 10.67 10.52
CA SER A 105 11.74 10.86 10.29
C SER A 105 12.63 10.12 11.31
N ALA A 106 12.10 9.79 12.48
CA ALA A 106 12.78 9.02 13.51
C ALA A 106 12.51 7.50 13.41
N ALA A 107 11.60 7.08 12.53
CA ALA A 107 11.26 5.67 12.34
C ALA A 107 12.48 4.87 11.88
N THR A 108 12.53 3.60 12.28
CA THR A 108 13.78 2.82 12.31
C THR A 108 14.46 2.72 10.94
N LEU A 109 13.69 2.38 9.91
CA LEU A 109 14.19 2.22 8.56
C LEU A 109 14.34 3.57 7.85
N GLN A 110 13.40 4.50 8.05
CA GLN A 110 13.45 5.85 7.51
C GLN A 110 14.74 6.58 7.92
N LYS A 111 15.03 6.55 9.22
CA LYS A 111 16.21 7.17 9.82
C LYS A 111 17.49 6.51 9.32
N ALA A 112 17.55 5.18 9.31
CA ALA A 112 18.72 4.45 8.84
C ALA A 112 19.07 4.77 7.38
N LEU A 113 18.06 4.83 6.50
CA LEU A 113 18.27 5.16 5.08
C LEU A 113 18.69 6.62 4.90
N THR A 114 18.08 7.54 5.64
CA THR A 114 18.39 8.97 5.57
C THR A 114 19.80 9.27 6.10
N ASP A 115 20.17 8.71 7.26
CA ASP A 115 21.47 8.91 7.90
C ASP A 115 22.62 8.24 7.12
N SER A 116 22.32 7.23 6.29
CA SER A 116 23.33 6.49 5.52
C SER A 116 24.09 7.34 4.50
N SER A 117 23.48 8.45 4.05
CA SER A 117 24.00 9.29 2.96
C SER A 117 24.27 8.53 1.65
N LEU A 118 23.67 7.35 1.46
CA LEU A 118 23.81 6.53 0.25
C LEU A 118 22.96 7.04 -0.92
N GLY A 119 22.00 7.92 -0.65
CA GLY A 119 21.11 8.52 -1.63
C GLY A 119 20.54 9.84 -1.09
N SER A 120 19.74 10.51 -1.90
CA SER A 120 19.20 11.84 -1.59
C SER A 120 17.84 11.82 -0.91
N ALA A 121 17.03 10.77 -1.12
CA ALA A 121 15.72 10.64 -0.49
C ALA A 121 15.20 9.20 -0.47
N VAL A 122 14.47 8.86 0.58
CA VAL A 122 13.73 7.60 0.72
C VAL A 122 12.56 7.56 -0.27
N ILE A 123 12.35 6.41 -0.90
CA ILE A 123 11.25 6.12 -1.85
C ILE A 123 10.60 4.77 -1.52
N GLY A 124 9.52 4.42 -2.22
CA GLY A 124 8.80 3.15 -2.10
C GLY A 124 7.46 3.28 -1.37
N GLY A 125 7.36 4.19 -0.42
CA GLY A 125 6.09 4.52 0.23
C GLY A 125 5.62 3.53 1.30
N GLY A 126 6.37 2.46 1.57
CA GLY A 126 6.07 1.52 2.64
C GLY A 126 4.97 0.52 2.26
N LEU A 127 4.06 0.27 3.19
CA LEU A 127 2.91 -0.62 3.03
C LEU A 127 1.90 -0.03 2.03
N SER A 128 1.43 -0.87 1.11
CA SER A 128 0.28 -0.61 0.27
C SER A 128 -0.65 -1.82 0.31
N ASP A 129 -1.88 -1.60 0.78
CA ASP A 129 -2.91 -2.64 0.99
C ASP A 129 -4.20 -2.38 0.19
N GLU A 130 -4.16 -1.46 -0.78
CA GLU A 130 -5.31 -1.09 -1.63
C GLU A 130 -5.62 -2.13 -2.72
N LEU A 131 -4.67 -3.04 -3.00
CA LEU A 131 -4.84 -4.13 -3.97
C LEU A 131 -5.20 -5.45 -3.28
N LYS A 132 -5.57 -6.47 -4.07
CA LYS A 132 -5.99 -7.81 -3.57
C LYS A 132 -5.01 -8.41 -2.56
N GLN A 133 -3.73 -8.17 -2.79
CA GLN A 133 -2.61 -8.60 -1.95
C GLN A 133 -1.76 -7.37 -1.64
N ALA A 134 -1.41 -7.21 -0.36
CA ALA A 134 -0.62 -6.12 0.13
C ALA A 134 0.84 -6.26 -0.30
N THR A 135 1.48 -5.11 -0.48
CA THR A 135 2.89 -5.00 -0.79
C THR A 135 3.60 -4.10 0.21
N PHE A 136 4.89 -4.31 0.40
CA PHE A 136 5.75 -3.36 1.10
C PHE A 136 6.89 -2.97 0.18
N SER A 137 7.18 -1.68 0.08
CA SER A 137 8.19 -1.16 -0.82
C SER A 137 9.03 -0.08 -0.14
N VAL A 138 10.35 -0.18 -0.26
CA VAL A 138 11.28 0.80 0.33
C VAL A 138 12.57 0.88 -0.48
N GLY A 139 13.17 2.07 -0.53
CA GLY A 139 14.34 2.31 -1.33
C GLY A 139 14.93 3.69 -1.17
N LEU A 140 15.90 4.01 -2.02
CA LEU A 140 16.49 5.33 -2.16
C LEU A 140 16.51 5.76 -3.62
N LYS A 141 16.28 7.06 -3.85
CA LYS A 141 16.65 7.74 -5.09
C LYS A 141 17.89 8.59 -4.87
N GLY A 142 18.55 8.95 -5.98
CA GLY A 142 19.75 9.77 -5.94
C GLY A 142 21.00 8.98 -5.54
N VAL A 143 21.03 7.68 -5.86
CA VAL A 143 22.07 6.75 -5.42
C VAL A 143 23.20 6.72 -6.45
N PRO A 144 24.48 6.75 -6.02
CA PRO A 144 25.60 6.47 -6.91
C PRO A 144 25.53 5.03 -7.47
N PRO A 145 25.86 4.79 -8.75
CA PRO A 145 25.73 3.46 -9.36
C PRO A 145 26.45 2.35 -8.58
N GLU A 146 27.62 2.64 -8.01
CA GLU A 146 28.43 1.73 -7.21
C GLU A 146 27.87 1.47 -5.80
N LYS A 147 26.91 2.29 -5.34
CA LYS A 147 26.29 2.20 -4.02
C LYS A 147 24.93 1.53 -4.00
N VAL A 148 24.41 1.11 -5.16
CA VAL A 148 23.10 0.46 -5.26
C VAL A 148 23.01 -0.79 -4.37
N ALA A 149 24.03 -1.64 -4.38
CA ALA A 149 24.07 -2.85 -3.55
C ALA A 149 24.19 -2.53 -2.05
N ASP A 150 24.87 -1.43 -1.69
CA ASP A 150 25.00 -0.99 -0.29
C ASP A 150 23.64 -0.60 0.30
N VAL A 151 22.73 -0.03 -0.51
CA VAL A 151 21.36 0.28 -0.08
C VAL A 151 20.56 -0.99 0.19
N GLU A 152 20.61 -1.98 -0.70
CA GLU A 152 19.92 -3.27 -0.50
C GLU A 152 20.41 -3.96 0.79
N ALA A 153 21.73 -4.00 0.99
CA ALA A 153 22.33 -4.58 2.18
C ALA A 153 21.93 -3.84 3.47
N LEU A 154 21.84 -2.50 3.41
CA LEU A 154 21.40 -1.69 4.54
C LEU A 154 19.95 -2.00 4.93
N VAL A 155 19.03 -2.06 3.96
CA VAL A 155 17.61 -2.37 4.22
C VAL A 155 17.48 -3.72 4.90
N VAL A 156 18.09 -4.77 4.34
CA VAL A 156 18.05 -6.13 4.91
C VAL A 156 18.64 -6.15 6.31
N LYS A 157 19.82 -5.54 6.51
CA LYS A 157 20.48 -5.48 7.82
C LYS A 157 19.60 -4.80 8.88
N VAL A 158 18.92 -3.71 8.53
CA VAL A 158 18.03 -3.01 9.47
C VAL A 158 16.83 -3.87 9.83
N LEU A 159 16.20 -4.52 8.84
CA LEU A 159 15.07 -5.43 9.08
C LEU A 159 15.47 -6.64 9.95
N GLU A 160 16.63 -7.25 9.69
CA GLU A 160 17.18 -8.34 10.52
C GLU A 160 17.44 -7.88 11.96
N LYS A 161 17.96 -6.67 12.14
CA LYS A 161 18.17 -6.08 13.46
C LYS A 161 16.84 -5.88 14.19
N VAL A 162 15.82 -5.36 13.52
CA VAL A 162 14.47 -5.20 14.09
C VAL A 162 13.90 -6.54 14.52
N VAL A 163 14.05 -7.60 13.72
CA VAL A 163 13.58 -8.94 14.09
C VAL A 163 14.31 -9.48 15.32
N LYS A 164 15.62 -9.23 15.42
CA LYS A 164 16.46 -9.71 16.52
C LYS A 164 16.24 -8.95 17.82
N ASP A 165 16.25 -7.62 17.75
CA ASP A 165 16.30 -6.73 18.90
C ASP A 165 14.91 -6.21 19.30
N GLY A 166 13.93 -6.31 18.40
CA GLY A 166 12.60 -5.71 18.57
C GLY A 166 12.58 -4.21 18.29
N PHE A 167 11.41 -3.61 18.51
CA PHE A 167 11.25 -2.16 18.57
C PHE A 167 11.31 -1.69 20.02
N ASP A 168 11.70 -0.44 20.23
CA ASP A 168 11.61 0.19 21.54
C ASP A 168 10.14 0.34 21.98
N ASP A 169 9.84 0.00 23.23
CA ASP A 169 8.47 0.04 23.77
C ASP A 169 7.83 1.43 23.62
N SER A 170 8.59 2.51 23.81
CA SER A 170 8.09 3.87 23.67
C SER A 170 7.78 4.22 22.21
N ALA A 171 8.52 3.65 21.25
CA ALA A 171 8.25 3.81 19.83
C ALA A 171 6.97 3.07 19.41
N VAL A 172 6.73 1.88 19.99
CA VAL A 172 5.49 1.12 19.80
C VAL A 172 4.30 1.89 20.36
N GLU A 173 4.40 2.38 21.59
CA GLU A 173 3.34 3.19 22.23
C GLU A 173 3.04 4.46 21.42
N ALA A 174 4.08 5.18 20.99
CA ALA A 174 3.91 6.37 20.15
C ALA A 174 3.20 6.05 18.84
N SER A 175 3.58 4.96 18.17
CA SER A 175 2.96 4.55 16.91
C SER A 175 1.49 4.16 17.08
N MET A 176 1.18 3.40 18.14
CA MET A 176 -0.20 3.05 18.48
C MET A 176 -1.04 4.29 18.75
N ASN A 177 -0.53 5.24 19.55
CA ASN A 177 -1.23 6.49 19.86
C ASN A 177 -1.47 7.34 18.60
N SER A 178 -0.49 7.42 17.70
CA SER A 178 -0.64 8.13 16.42
C SER A 178 -1.72 7.49 15.55
N ILE A 179 -1.72 6.17 15.41
CA ILE A 179 -2.73 5.44 14.62
C ILE A 179 -4.12 5.58 15.24
N GLU A 180 -4.25 5.43 16.56
CA GLU A 180 -5.52 5.63 17.26
C GLU A 180 -6.06 7.04 17.04
N PHE A 181 -5.20 8.06 17.17
CA PHE A 181 -5.58 9.45 16.94
C PHE A 181 -6.06 9.68 15.51
N GLN A 182 -5.34 9.17 14.50
CA GLN A 182 -5.73 9.28 13.10
C GLN A 182 -7.10 8.65 12.83
N LEU A 183 -7.34 7.44 13.35
CA LEU A 183 -8.60 6.73 13.21
C LEU A 183 -9.75 7.45 13.91
N ARG A 184 -9.50 8.02 15.09
CA ARG A 184 -10.52 8.72 15.88
C ARG A 184 -10.86 10.09 15.32
N GLU A 185 -9.86 10.85 14.91
CA GLU A 185 -10.06 12.17 14.31
C GLU A 185 -10.74 12.03 12.94
N PHE A 186 -10.36 10.99 12.19
CA PHE A 186 -10.80 10.70 10.83
C PHE A 186 -10.87 11.98 9.99
N ASN A 187 -9.77 12.74 10.06
CA ASN A 187 -9.65 14.05 9.45
C ASN A 187 -9.16 13.89 8.02
N THR A 188 -10.11 13.97 7.09
CA THR A 188 -9.85 13.83 5.66
C THR A 188 -9.55 15.18 4.99
N GLY A 189 -9.42 16.26 5.77
CA GLY A 189 -9.21 17.61 5.24
C GLY A 189 -10.33 18.03 4.29
N SER A 190 -9.95 18.46 3.07
CA SER A 190 -10.91 18.80 2.00
C SER A 190 -11.45 17.58 1.26
N PHE A 191 -10.88 16.40 1.49
CA PHE A 191 -11.35 15.17 0.85
C PHE A 191 -12.63 14.69 1.54
N PRO A 192 -13.71 14.37 0.80
CA PRO A 192 -14.98 13.99 1.44
C PRO A 192 -14.84 12.71 2.27
N ARG A 193 -15.35 12.73 3.51
CA ARG A 193 -15.36 11.54 4.39
C ARG A 193 -16.08 10.36 3.74
N GLY A 194 -17.21 10.62 3.08
CA GLY A 194 -17.96 9.59 2.36
C GLY A 194 -17.15 8.88 1.30
N LEU A 195 -16.30 9.62 0.58
CA LEU A 195 -15.40 9.07 -0.43
C LEU A 195 -14.25 8.27 0.22
N SER A 196 -13.77 8.70 1.39
CA SER A 196 -12.76 7.94 2.15
C SER A 196 -13.28 6.57 2.59
N PHE A 197 -14.52 6.52 3.11
CA PHE A 197 -15.17 5.26 3.45
C PHE A 197 -15.39 4.37 2.24
N MET A 198 -15.79 4.96 1.10
CA MET A 198 -15.93 4.21 -0.16
C MET A 198 -14.60 3.55 -0.54
N LEU A 199 -13.50 4.30 -0.58
CA LEU A 199 -12.20 3.77 -0.96
C LEU A 199 -11.73 2.66 0.00
N GLY A 200 -11.92 2.86 1.31
CA GLY A 200 -11.64 1.84 2.32
C GLY A 200 -12.44 0.55 2.07
N ALA A 201 -13.75 0.66 1.86
CA ALA A 201 -14.61 -0.49 1.58
C ALA A 201 -14.23 -1.19 0.26
N MET A 202 -13.87 -0.41 -0.77
CA MET A 202 -13.52 -0.94 -2.09
C MET A 202 -12.25 -1.79 -2.07
N SER A 203 -11.32 -1.58 -1.13
CA SER A 203 -10.11 -2.42 -0.98
C SER A 203 -10.43 -3.91 -0.75
N GLY A 204 -11.60 -4.22 -0.16
CA GLY A 204 -12.13 -5.57 -0.01
C GLY A 204 -13.24 -5.90 -1.01
N TRP A 205 -14.18 -4.97 -1.21
CA TRP A 205 -15.44 -5.23 -1.91
C TRP A 205 -15.25 -5.63 -3.37
N ILE A 206 -14.24 -5.08 -4.06
CA ILE A 206 -13.94 -5.43 -5.46
C ILE A 206 -13.32 -6.82 -5.64
N TYR A 207 -12.93 -7.46 -4.54
CA TYR A 207 -12.40 -8.82 -4.51
C TYR A 207 -13.38 -9.79 -3.83
N ASP A 208 -14.66 -9.42 -3.80
CA ASP A 208 -15.77 -10.17 -3.21
C ASP A 208 -15.55 -10.53 -1.73
N ARG A 209 -14.91 -9.62 -1.00
CA ARG A 209 -14.77 -9.66 0.46
C ARG A 209 -15.79 -8.73 1.12
N ASP A 210 -15.94 -8.86 2.44
CA ASP A 210 -16.78 -7.95 3.23
C ASP A 210 -16.27 -6.50 3.08
N PRO A 211 -17.09 -5.53 2.66
CA PRO A 211 -16.72 -4.13 2.55
C PRO A 211 -16.42 -3.45 3.91
N LEU A 212 -16.70 -4.11 5.05
CA LEU A 212 -16.51 -3.57 6.38
C LEU A 212 -15.36 -4.23 7.18
N GLU A 213 -14.68 -5.24 6.63
CA GLU A 213 -13.54 -5.95 7.27
C GLU A 213 -12.14 -5.49 6.81
#